data_AF-A0A0V8RWC5-F1
#
_entry.id   AF-A0A0V8RWC5-F1
#
_cell.length_a   1.000
_cell.length_b   1.000
_cell.length_c   1.000
_cell.angle_alpha   90.00
_cell.angle_beta   90.00
_cell.angle_gamma   90.00
#
_symmetry.space_group_name_H-M   'P 1'
#
loop_
_entity.id
_entity.type
_entity.pdbx_description
1 polymer ?
#
loop_
_entity_poly.entity_id
_entity_poly.type
_entity_poly.pdbx_seq_one_letter_code
_entity_poly.pdbx_strand_id
1 'polypeptide(L)'
;MARGLPVFKCLFCEHCCYFSEEYEMPVVYPWEKRRLEEIASVLGAKLSFKPLQVYMDDEGNCAVALYRWVIRGFCPFFDRATKRCRIHEDKPLACKMYPILLEMPSGNLLVSGKCDWVKKQGPQLMERLAARPNDIPRVFPSEFEAAKKAFIEFLTIASFTKAHRLRPVNVNKLEDCKSVVDMDDYMARFE
;
A
#
# COMPACT_ATOMS: atom_id res chain seq x y z
N MET A 1 13.37 -26.47 -24.53
CA MET A 1 12.57 -26.80 -23.33
C MET A 1 11.88 -25.53 -22.85
N ALA A 2 10.55 -25.49 -22.80
CA ALA A 2 9.85 -24.38 -22.19
C ALA A 2 10.18 -24.36 -20.68
N ARG A 3 10.94 -23.36 -20.21
CA ARG A 3 11.14 -23.17 -18.77
C ARG A 3 9.77 -22.98 -18.13
N GLY A 4 9.53 -23.70 -17.03
CA GLY A 4 8.34 -23.53 -16.21
C GLY A 4 8.16 -22.07 -15.79
N LEU A 5 6.92 -21.69 -15.47
CA LEU A 5 6.63 -20.33 -15.02
C LEU A 5 7.37 -20.06 -13.70
N PRO A 6 8.24 -19.03 -13.61
CA PRO A 6 8.96 -18.75 -12.37
C PRO A 6 7.99 -18.22 -11.31
N VAL A 7 8.22 -18.61 -10.06
CA VAL A 7 7.48 -18.09 -8.89
C VAL A 7 8.37 -17.09 -8.17
N PHE A 8 7.80 -15.94 -7.84
CA PHE A 8 8.48 -14.83 -7.17
C PHE A 8 9.12 -15.28 -5.86
N LYS A 9 10.35 -14.80 -5.64
CA LYS A 9 11.07 -14.95 -4.38
C LYS A 9 11.77 -13.64 -4.06
N CYS A 10 11.40 -13.03 -2.92
CA CYS A 10 12.12 -11.87 -2.42
C CYS A 10 13.61 -12.20 -2.24
N LEU A 11 14.49 -11.36 -2.79
CA LEU A 11 15.94 -11.55 -2.71
C LEU A 11 16.57 -10.85 -1.49
N PHE A 12 15.75 -10.26 -0.61
CA PHE A 12 16.22 -9.44 0.52
C PHE A 12 17.21 -8.34 0.08
N CYS A 13 16.96 -7.75 -1.08
CA CYS A 13 17.63 -6.53 -1.53
C CYS A 13 17.08 -5.30 -0.78
N GLU A 14 17.75 -4.16 -0.91
CA GLU A 14 17.37 -2.93 -0.22
C GLU A 14 16.43 -2.00 -1.02
N HIS A 15 16.28 -2.22 -2.33
CA HIS A 15 15.63 -1.29 -3.26
C HIS A 15 14.17 -0.97 -2.94
N CYS A 16 13.38 -1.92 -2.42
CA CYS A 16 11.99 -1.65 -2.04
C CYS A 16 11.85 -0.94 -0.67
N CYS A 17 12.95 -0.85 0.07
CA CYS A 17 13.01 -0.22 1.39
C CYS A 17 13.69 1.15 1.34
N TYR A 18 14.02 1.68 0.16
CA TYR A 18 14.60 3.00 -0.01
C TYR A 18 13.68 3.89 -0.85
N PHE A 19 13.42 5.10 -0.36
CA PHE A 19 12.49 6.05 -0.98
C PHE A 19 13.18 7.40 -1.17
N SER A 20 13.18 7.87 -2.41
CA SER A 20 13.70 9.18 -2.79
C SER A 20 12.60 10.22 -2.89
N GLU A 21 11.48 9.84 -3.53
CA GLU A 21 10.40 10.75 -3.87
C GLU A 21 9.11 10.38 -3.16
N GLU A 22 8.29 11.38 -2.82
CA GLU A 22 7.07 11.15 -2.02
C GLU A 22 6.09 10.21 -2.72
N TYR A 23 5.98 10.25 -4.05
CA TYR A 23 5.09 9.37 -4.83
C TYR A 23 5.47 7.89 -4.77
N GLU A 24 6.70 7.57 -4.37
CA GLU A 24 7.19 6.19 -4.23
C GLU A 24 6.81 5.59 -2.87
N MET A 25 6.48 6.44 -1.90
CA MET A 25 6.30 6.04 -0.51
C MET A 25 4.97 5.29 -0.32
N PRO A 26 4.89 4.34 0.62
CA PRO A 26 3.73 3.47 0.76
C PRO A 26 2.46 4.24 1.11
N VAL A 27 1.35 3.80 0.52
CA VAL A 27 0.00 4.20 0.93
C VAL A 27 -0.54 3.13 1.88
N VAL A 28 -1.11 3.56 3.00
CA VAL A 28 -1.58 2.67 4.06
C VAL A 28 -2.99 3.06 4.50
N TYR A 29 -3.77 2.06 4.91
CA TYR A 29 -5.07 2.26 5.55
C TYR A 29 -4.91 2.73 7.01
N PRO A 30 -5.96 3.29 7.63
CA PRO A 30 -5.88 3.76 9.02
C PRO A 30 -5.50 2.66 10.03
N TRP A 31 -6.09 1.47 9.93
CA TRP A 31 -5.70 0.32 10.76
C TRP A 31 -4.24 -0.11 10.55
N GLU A 32 -3.70 0.01 9.33
CA GLU A 32 -2.28 -0.25 9.06
C GLU A 32 -1.38 0.82 9.68
N LYS A 33 -1.77 2.10 9.59
CA LYS A 33 -1.08 3.20 10.26
C LYS A 33 -0.97 2.93 11.76
N ARG A 34 -2.10 2.63 12.43
CA ARG A 34 -2.12 2.34 13.88
C ARG A 34 -1.22 1.16 14.22
N ARG A 35 -1.29 0.07 13.45
CA ARG A 35 -0.40 -1.09 13.62
C ARG A 35 1.08 -0.75 13.46
N LEU A 36 1.43 0.08 12.48
CA LEU A 36 2.82 0.52 12.27
C LEU A 36 3.30 1.41 13.42
N GLU A 37 2.44 2.29 13.94
CA GLU A 37 2.73 3.15 15.10
C GLU A 37 2.99 2.32 16.37
N GLU A 38 2.18 1.28 16.62
CA GLU A 38 2.42 0.32 17.73
C GLU A 38 3.79 -0.35 17.62
N ILE A 39 4.10 -0.90 16.44
CA ILE A 39 5.38 -1.59 16.22
C ILE A 39 6.55 -0.60 16.34
N ALA A 40 6.39 0.62 15.83
CA ALA A 40 7.40 1.66 15.93
C ALA A 40 7.69 2.06 17.37
N SER A 41 6.66 2.16 18.21
CA SER A 41 6.79 2.41 19.65
C SER A 41 7.66 1.36 20.34
N VAL A 42 7.40 0.08 20.06
CA VAL A 42 8.20 -1.05 20.61
C VAL A 42 9.65 -1.04 20.10
N LEU A 43 9.86 -0.68 18.83
CA LEU A 43 11.17 -0.70 18.19
C LEU A 43 11.96 0.62 18.33
N GLY A 44 11.41 1.62 19.02
CA GLY A 44 12.01 2.94 19.16
C GLY A 44 12.16 3.69 17.82
N ALA A 45 11.33 3.38 16.83
CA ALA A 45 11.34 4.01 15.52
C ALA A 45 10.41 5.23 15.47
N LYS A 46 10.77 6.25 14.68
CA LYS A 46 9.91 7.41 14.41
C LYS A 46 9.26 7.24 13.04
N LEU A 47 7.93 7.34 12.99
CA LEU A 47 7.17 7.32 11.75
C LEU A 47 6.56 8.69 11.46
N SER A 48 6.24 8.95 10.20
CA SER A 48 5.57 10.16 9.75
C SER A 48 4.49 9.78 8.76
N PHE A 49 3.28 10.29 8.94
CA PHE A 49 2.14 10.01 8.07
C PHE A 49 1.47 11.32 7.66
N LYS A 50 0.99 11.38 6.43
CA LYS A 50 0.16 12.49 5.92
C LYS A 50 -1.17 11.94 5.43
N PRO A 51 -2.32 12.58 5.73
CA PRO A 51 -3.57 12.27 5.06
C PRO A 51 -3.40 12.37 3.54
N LEU A 52 -3.89 11.36 2.82
CA LEU A 52 -3.81 11.28 1.36
C LEU A 52 -5.18 11.35 0.71
N GLN A 53 -6.18 10.72 1.32
CA GLN A 53 -7.56 10.73 0.84
C GLN A 53 -8.49 10.96 2.02
N VAL A 54 -9.35 11.97 1.91
CA VAL A 54 -10.25 12.40 2.98
C VAL A 54 -11.62 12.68 2.39
N TYR A 55 -12.66 12.32 3.14
CA TYR A 55 -14.05 12.57 2.82
C TYR A 55 -14.72 13.34 3.96
N MET A 56 -15.81 14.05 3.66
CA MET A 56 -16.57 14.80 4.65
C MET A 56 -18.06 14.49 4.52
N ASP A 57 -18.74 14.43 5.66
CA ASP A 57 -20.20 14.28 5.73
C ASP A 57 -20.94 15.64 5.63
N ASP A 58 -22.27 15.59 5.66
CA ASP A 58 -23.12 16.78 5.61
C ASP A 58 -23.05 17.62 6.90
N GLU A 59 -22.61 17.02 8.01
CA GLU A 59 -22.42 17.71 9.29
C GLU A 59 -21.09 18.45 9.37
N GLY A 60 -20.15 18.20 8.46
CA GLY A 60 -18.83 18.79 8.42
C GLY A 60 -17.74 17.98 9.14
N ASN A 61 -18.01 16.72 9.50
CA ASN A 61 -16.98 15.81 10.03
C ASN A 61 -16.21 15.17 8.87
N CYS A 62 -14.89 15.05 9.03
CA CYS A 62 -14.00 14.48 8.05
C CYS A 62 -13.49 13.10 8.46
N ALA A 63 -13.40 12.20 7.49
CA ALA A 63 -12.93 10.83 7.63
C ALA A 63 -11.74 10.59 6.70
N VAL A 64 -10.58 10.24 7.26
CA VAL A 64 -9.35 9.95 6.51
C VAL A 64 -9.36 8.49 6.06
N ALA A 65 -9.45 8.28 4.75
CA ALA A 65 -9.51 6.95 4.14
C ALA A 65 -8.13 6.33 3.90
N LEU A 66 -7.12 7.15 3.57
CA LEU A 66 -5.78 6.69 3.26
C LEU A 66 -4.74 7.66 3.79
N TYR A 67 -3.60 7.11 4.21
CA TYR A 67 -2.41 7.85 4.59
C TYR A 67 -1.25 7.56 3.66
N ARG A 68 -0.43 8.58 3.38
CA ARG A 68 0.92 8.41 2.86
C ARG A 68 1.87 8.20 4.04
N TRP A 69 2.55 7.07 4.08
CA TRP A 69 3.61 6.83 5.06
C TRP A 69 4.91 7.48 4.56
N VAL A 70 5.26 8.62 5.13
CA VAL A 70 6.38 9.45 4.68
C VAL A 70 7.71 8.87 5.20
N ILE A 71 8.54 8.39 4.28
CA ILE A 71 9.86 7.82 4.55
C ILE A 71 10.89 8.53 3.66
N ARG A 72 11.89 9.18 4.26
CA ARG A 72 12.98 9.82 3.52
C ARG A 72 14.25 8.97 3.64
N GLY A 73 14.64 8.32 2.54
CA GLY A 73 15.73 7.35 2.53
C GLY A 73 15.26 5.95 2.93
N PHE A 74 15.97 5.29 3.83
CA PHE A 74 15.64 3.92 4.23
C PHE A 74 14.41 3.84 5.14
N CYS A 75 13.58 2.85 4.89
CA CYS A 75 12.48 2.45 5.77
C CYS A 75 12.99 2.25 7.20
N PRO A 76 12.32 2.82 8.21
CA PRO A 76 12.78 2.71 9.60
C PRO A 76 12.78 1.26 10.12
N PHE A 77 12.08 0.34 9.46
CA PHE A 77 12.10 -1.08 9.81
C PHE A 77 13.10 -1.90 8.99
N PHE A 78 13.83 -1.30 8.05
CA PHE A 78 14.89 -2.00 7.31
C PHE A 78 16.17 -2.04 8.15
N ASP A 79 16.62 -3.25 8.48
CA ASP A 79 17.93 -3.47 9.08
C ASP A 79 18.99 -3.55 7.97
N ARG A 80 19.85 -2.54 7.92
CA ARG A 80 20.91 -2.42 6.91
C ARG A 80 22.04 -3.44 7.09
N ALA A 81 22.26 -3.92 8.32
CA ALA A 81 23.31 -4.89 8.60
C ALA A 81 22.91 -6.29 8.08
N THR A 82 21.66 -6.68 8.33
CA THR A 82 21.13 -7.99 7.90
C THR A 82 20.45 -7.96 6.53
N LYS A 83 20.17 -6.76 5.99
CA LYS A 83 19.34 -6.52 4.80
C LYS A 83 17.94 -7.09 4.91
N ARG A 84 17.40 -7.16 6.14
CA ARG A 84 16.06 -7.70 6.40
C ARG A 84 15.10 -6.63 6.91
N CYS A 85 13.84 -6.79 6.53
CA CYS A 85 12.75 -6.03 7.14
C CYS A 85 12.45 -6.63 8.52
N ARG A 86 12.57 -5.83 9.58
CA ARG A 86 12.26 -6.25 10.96
C ARG A 86 10.78 -6.59 11.17
N ILE A 87 9.91 -6.12 10.28
CA ILE A 87 8.46 -6.32 10.33
C ILE A 87 7.95 -7.16 9.16
N HIS A 88 8.75 -8.09 8.64
CA HIS A 88 8.46 -8.78 7.37
C HIS A 88 7.05 -9.39 7.29
N GLU A 89 6.57 -9.96 8.39
CA GLU A 89 5.23 -10.57 8.51
C GLU A 89 4.13 -9.51 8.71
N ASP A 90 4.41 -8.45 9.46
CA ASP A 90 3.52 -7.33 9.78
C ASP A 90 3.53 -6.20 8.74
N LYS A 91 4.21 -6.38 7.59
CA LYS A 91 4.28 -5.37 6.53
C LYS A 91 2.88 -4.88 6.14
N PRO A 92 2.72 -3.59 5.79
CA PRO A 92 1.48 -3.10 5.21
C PRO A 92 1.25 -3.71 3.82
N LEU A 93 0.01 -3.72 3.34
CA LEU A 93 -0.45 -4.23 2.07
C LEU A 93 0.39 -3.69 0.91
N ALA A 94 0.68 -2.38 0.90
CA ALA A 94 1.56 -1.78 -0.11
C ALA A 94 2.96 -2.43 -0.18
N CYS A 95 3.52 -2.85 0.96
CA CYS A 95 4.80 -3.56 1.02
C CYS A 95 4.67 -5.08 0.87
N LYS A 96 3.48 -5.65 1.11
CA LYS A 96 3.17 -7.08 0.88
C LYS A 96 2.90 -7.39 -0.58
N MET A 97 2.32 -6.45 -1.33
CA MET A 97 2.04 -6.63 -2.76
C MET A 97 3.26 -6.37 -3.65
N TYR A 98 4.32 -5.72 -3.17
CA TYR A 98 5.52 -5.48 -3.98
C TYR A 98 6.17 -6.81 -4.44
N PRO A 99 6.43 -7.03 -5.75
CA PRO A 99 6.64 -6.00 -6.77
C PRO A 99 5.42 -5.67 -7.64
N ILE A 100 4.24 -6.21 -7.33
CA ILE A 100 2.99 -5.73 -7.93
C ILE A 100 2.69 -4.33 -7.39
N LEU A 101 2.35 -3.43 -8.31
CA LEU A 101 1.81 -2.11 -8.02
C LEU A 101 0.36 -2.08 -8.48
N LEU A 102 -0.51 -1.53 -7.65
CA LEU A 102 -1.93 -1.42 -7.92
C LEU A 102 -2.28 0.04 -8.25
N GLU A 103 -2.83 0.27 -9.43
CA GLU A 103 -3.36 1.58 -9.83
C GLU A 103 -4.81 1.70 -9.36
N MET A 104 -5.13 2.81 -8.72
CA MET A 104 -6.46 3.12 -8.19
C MET A 104 -7.03 4.35 -8.90
N PRO A 105 -8.33 4.36 -9.27
CA PRO A 105 -9.35 3.36 -8.95
C PRO A 105 -9.49 2.22 -9.99
N SER A 106 -8.68 2.20 -11.05
CA SER A 106 -8.85 1.27 -12.18
C SER A 106 -8.70 -0.21 -11.81
N GLY A 107 -7.92 -0.51 -10.75
CA GLY A 107 -7.56 -1.88 -10.40
C GLY A 107 -6.47 -2.47 -11.31
N ASN A 108 -5.84 -1.66 -12.17
CA ASN A 108 -4.78 -2.13 -13.05
C ASN A 108 -3.57 -2.57 -12.24
N LEU A 109 -2.99 -3.71 -12.61
CA LEU A 109 -1.77 -4.23 -12.01
C LEU A 109 -0.58 -3.92 -12.90
N LEU A 110 0.46 -3.36 -12.29
CA LEU A 110 1.77 -3.11 -12.90
C LEU A 110 2.81 -3.93 -12.14
N VAL A 111 3.92 -4.27 -12.79
CA VAL A 111 5.04 -4.95 -12.14
C VAL A 111 6.26 -4.03 -12.11
N SER A 112 6.79 -3.78 -10.91
CA SER A 112 7.92 -2.89 -10.72
C SER A 112 9.21 -3.48 -11.29
N GLY A 113 9.75 -2.82 -12.33
CA GLY A 113 11.09 -3.10 -12.85
C GLY A 113 12.23 -2.75 -11.89
N LYS A 114 11.95 -2.10 -10.74
CA LYS A 114 12.96 -1.84 -9.71
C LYS A 114 13.33 -3.08 -8.91
N CYS A 115 12.47 -4.10 -8.89
CA CYS A 115 12.71 -5.33 -8.14
C CYS A 115 13.80 -6.18 -8.80
N ASP A 116 14.86 -6.52 -8.05
CA ASP A 116 15.99 -7.26 -8.60
C ASP A 116 15.63 -8.67 -9.06
N TRP A 117 14.64 -9.31 -8.42
CA TRP A 117 14.13 -10.60 -8.90
C TRP A 117 13.49 -10.47 -10.28
N VAL A 118 12.66 -9.44 -10.46
CA VAL A 118 11.98 -9.14 -11.73
C VAL A 118 13.02 -8.81 -12.81
N LYS A 119 14.00 -7.96 -12.50
CA LYS A 119 15.12 -7.65 -13.42
C LYS A 119 15.87 -8.92 -13.86
N LYS A 120 16.13 -9.85 -12.93
CA LYS A 120 16.80 -11.13 -13.23
C LYS A 120 15.99 -12.04 -14.15
N GLN A 121 14.66 -11.96 -14.16
CA GLN A 121 13.85 -12.71 -15.13
C GLN A 121 13.93 -12.14 -16.54
N GLY A 122 14.36 -10.88 -16.68
CA GLY A 122 14.52 -10.22 -17.98
C GLY A 122 13.20 -9.76 -18.61
N PRO A 123 13.26 -9.18 -19.82
CA PRO A 123 12.10 -8.64 -20.52
C PRO A 123 11.05 -9.72 -20.85
N GLN A 124 11.46 -10.98 -20.98
CA GLN A 124 10.55 -12.09 -21.31
C GLN A 124 9.46 -12.30 -20.26
N LEU A 125 9.74 -11.99 -18.98
CA LEU A 125 8.70 -12.04 -17.95
C LEU A 125 7.62 -10.99 -18.23
N MET A 126 8.02 -9.75 -18.52
CA MET A 126 7.08 -8.66 -18.75
C MET A 126 6.25 -8.88 -20.01
N GLU A 127 6.88 -9.28 -21.11
CA GLU A 127 6.19 -9.64 -22.36
C GLU A 127 5.16 -10.75 -22.12
N ARG A 128 5.53 -11.77 -21.32
CA ARG A 128 4.63 -12.86 -20.98
C ARG A 128 3.46 -12.41 -20.13
N LEU A 129 3.68 -11.60 -19.09
CA LEU A 129 2.62 -11.11 -18.22
C LEU A 129 1.67 -10.17 -18.96
N ALA A 130 2.18 -9.36 -19.88
CA ALA A 130 1.37 -8.53 -20.77
C ALA A 130 0.50 -9.38 -21.73
N ALA A 131 1.09 -10.44 -22.32
CA ALA A 131 0.36 -11.34 -23.21
C ALA A 131 -0.59 -12.31 -22.48
N ARG A 132 -0.31 -12.64 -21.21
CA ARG A 132 -1.06 -13.60 -20.40
C ARG A 132 -1.25 -13.09 -18.96
N PRO A 133 -2.15 -12.12 -18.72
CA PRO A 133 -2.39 -11.57 -17.38
C PRO A 133 -2.79 -12.62 -16.34
N ASN A 134 -3.43 -13.73 -16.76
CA ASN A 134 -3.77 -14.85 -15.87
C ASN A 134 -2.56 -15.59 -15.28
N ASP A 135 -1.34 -15.36 -15.80
CA ASP A 135 -0.11 -15.87 -15.18
C ASP A 135 0.33 -15.03 -13.96
N ILE A 136 -0.16 -13.80 -13.76
CA ILE A 136 0.20 -12.93 -12.63
C ILE A 136 0.01 -13.63 -11.26
N PRO A 137 -1.17 -14.17 -10.90
CA PRO A 137 -1.35 -14.86 -9.61
C PRO A 137 -0.51 -16.13 -9.46
N ARG A 138 0.02 -16.69 -10.55
CA ARG A 138 0.90 -17.86 -10.52
C ARG A 138 2.36 -17.47 -10.31
N VAL A 139 2.79 -16.34 -10.87
CA VAL A 139 4.13 -15.77 -10.65
C VAL A 139 4.23 -15.14 -9.26
N PHE A 140 3.20 -14.40 -8.85
CA PHE A 140 3.20 -13.55 -7.66
C PHE A 140 2.04 -13.92 -6.71
N PRO A 141 1.97 -15.16 -6.19
CA PRO A 141 0.78 -15.64 -5.49
C PRO A 141 0.45 -14.83 -4.24
N SER A 142 1.43 -14.63 -3.35
CA SER A 142 1.23 -13.88 -2.09
C SER A 142 1.03 -12.39 -2.34
N GLU A 143 1.78 -11.83 -3.28
CA GLU A 143 1.70 -10.42 -3.63
C GLU A 143 0.36 -10.07 -4.31
N PHE A 144 -0.15 -10.97 -5.17
CA PHE A 144 -1.46 -10.80 -5.81
C PHE A 144 -2.59 -10.86 -4.78
N GLU A 145 -2.51 -11.75 -3.79
CA GLU A 145 -3.49 -11.79 -2.70
C GLU A 145 -3.45 -10.50 -1.85
N ALA A 146 -2.28 -9.94 -1.61
CA ALA A 146 -2.16 -8.64 -0.94
C ALA A 146 -2.74 -7.50 -1.79
N ALA A 147 -2.50 -7.48 -3.11
CA ALA A 147 -3.08 -6.50 -4.02
C ALA A 147 -4.61 -6.62 -4.08
N LYS A 148 -5.15 -7.84 -4.12
CA LYS A 148 -6.60 -8.09 -4.07
C LYS A 148 -7.23 -7.57 -2.78
N LYS A 149 -6.61 -7.85 -1.62
CA LYS A 149 -7.06 -7.31 -0.33
C LYS A 149 -7.07 -5.78 -0.32
N ALA A 150 -5.99 -5.16 -0.80
CA ALA A 150 -5.91 -3.71 -0.92
C ALA A 150 -7.01 -3.13 -1.82
N PHE A 151 -7.31 -3.79 -2.94
CA PHE A 151 -8.37 -3.35 -3.85
C PHE A 151 -9.76 -3.49 -3.24
N ILE A 152 -10.05 -4.63 -2.60
CA ILE A 152 -11.33 -4.89 -1.91
C ILE A 152 -11.56 -3.82 -0.84
N GLU A 153 -10.57 -3.53 0.00
CA GLU A 153 -10.68 -2.52 1.06
C GLU A 153 -11.05 -1.15 0.48
N PHE A 154 -10.38 -0.75 -0.60
CA PHE A 154 -10.72 0.49 -1.29
C PHE A 154 -12.14 0.49 -1.84
N LEU A 155 -12.58 -0.61 -2.46
CA LEU A 155 -13.95 -0.72 -2.99
C LEU A 155 -14.99 -0.65 -1.88
N THR A 156 -14.70 -1.21 -0.72
CA THR A 156 -15.56 -1.11 0.48
C THR A 156 -15.70 0.35 0.91
N ILE A 157 -14.59 1.07 1.06
CA ILE A 157 -14.61 2.51 1.40
C ILE A 157 -15.31 3.33 0.32
N ALA A 158 -15.04 3.05 -0.97
CA ALA A 158 -15.64 3.77 -2.08
C ALA A 158 -17.17 3.53 -2.15
N SER A 159 -17.62 2.32 -1.84
CA SER A 159 -19.04 1.99 -1.79
C SER A 159 -19.73 2.66 -0.61
N PHE A 160 -19.10 2.64 0.56
CA PHE A 160 -19.59 3.29 1.78
C PHE A 160 -19.70 4.81 1.60
N THR A 161 -18.62 5.46 1.15
CA THR A 161 -18.59 6.92 0.93
C THR A 161 -19.69 7.34 -0.06
N LYS A 162 -19.93 6.56 -1.11
CA LYS A 162 -21.05 6.81 -2.05
C LYS A 162 -22.42 6.63 -1.39
N ALA A 163 -22.62 5.56 -0.63
CA ALA A 163 -23.91 5.27 0.04
C ALA A 163 -24.29 6.35 1.05
N HIS A 164 -23.29 6.88 1.78
CA HIS A 164 -23.46 7.92 2.79
C HIS A 164 -23.21 9.34 2.26
N ARG A 165 -23.11 9.50 0.93
CA ARG A 165 -22.93 10.80 0.23
C ARG A 165 -21.75 11.63 0.73
N LEU A 166 -20.70 10.98 1.22
CA LEU A 166 -19.51 11.68 1.67
C LEU A 166 -18.79 12.33 0.49
N ARG A 167 -18.44 13.60 0.63
CA ARG A 167 -17.77 14.38 -0.42
C ARG A 167 -16.25 14.38 -0.23
N PRO A 168 -15.44 14.25 -1.29
CA PRO A 168 -14.00 14.32 -1.17
C PRO A 168 -13.55 15.70 -0.70
N VAL A 169 -12.51 15.74 0.14
CA VAL A 169 -11.92 16.96 0.70
C VAL A 169 -10.48 17.09 0.25
N ASN A 170 -10.07 18.33 -0.04
CA ASN A 170 -8.65 18.61 -0.27
C ASN A 170 -7.90 18.47 1.07
N VAL A 171 -6.89 17.60 1.12
CA VAL A 171 -6.08 17.33 2.32
C VAL A 171 -5.39 18.57 2.92
N ASN A 172 -5.26 19.66 2.15
CA ASN A 172 -4.72 20.93 2.63
C ASN A 172 -5.80 21.86 3.23
N LYS A 173 -7.04 21.38 3.38
CA LYS A 173 -8.18 22.12 3.93
C LYS A 173 -8.85 21.35 5.06
N LEU A 174 -8.05 20.68 5.89
CA LEU A 174 -8.58 19.91 7.03
C LEU A 174 -8.99 20.81 8.20
N GLU A 175 -8.51 22.05 8.22
CA GLU A 175 -8.95 23.10 9.13
C GLU A 175 -10.43 23.48 8.94
N ASP A 176 -11.02 23.19 7.77
CA ASP A 176 -12.44 23.40 7.50
C ASP A 176 -13.32 22.30 8.13
N CYS A 177 -12.72 21.21 8.63
CA CYS A 177 -13.42 20.08 9.23
C CYS A 177 -13.78 20.36 10.70
N LYS A 178 -15.02 20.07 11.10
CA LYS A 178 -15.44 20.15 12.52
C LYS A 178 -14.71 19.13 13.38
N SER A 179 -14.47 17.95 12.83
CA SER A 179 -13.68 16.87 13.44
C SER A 179 -12.97 16.08 12.35
N VAL A 180 -11.88 15.41 12.70
CA VAL A 180 -11.13 14.53 11.80
C VAL A 180 -10.93 13.19 12.49
N VAL A 181 -11.41 12.12 11.86
CA VAL A 181 -11.30 10.75 12.37
C VAL A 181 -10.82 9.81 11.26
N ASP A 182 -10.41 8.60 11.64
CA ASP A 182 -10.07 7.55 10.68
C ASP A 182 -11.33 6.98 10.04
N MET A 183 -11.26 6.60 8.75
CA MET A 183 -12.42 6.12 8.00
C MET A 183 -13.04 4.84 8.57
N ASP A 184 -12.23 3.93 9.09
CA ASP A 184 -12.75 2.71 9.73
C ASP A 184 -13.48 3.01 11.04
N ASP A 185 -12.95 3.92 11.86
CA ASP A 185 -13.65 4.42 13.06
C ASP A 185 -14.94 5.19 12.72
N TYR A 186 -14.96 5.89 11.58
CA TYR A 186 -16.16 6.57 11.08
C TYR A 186 -17.21 5.55 10.62
N MET A 187 -16.81 4.54 9.83
CA MET A 187 -17.69 3.49 9.32
C MET A 187 -18.31 2.66 10.45
N ALA A 188 -17.55 2.37 11.50
CA ALA A 188 -18.01 1.61 12.68
C ALA A 188 -19.18 2.28 13.44
N ARG A 189 -19.48 3.56 13.18
CA ARG A 189 -20.64 4.26 13.76
C ARG A 189 -21.97 3.90 13.09
N PHE A 190 -21.91 3.20 11.96
CA PHE A 190 -23.06 2.80 11.14
C PHE A 190 -23.32 1.29 11.15
N GLU A 191 -22.54 0.55 11.93
CA GLU A 191 -22.74 -0.89 12.22
C GLU A 191 -23.59 -1.08 13.48
#